data_AF-A0A4R5QCF0-F1
#
_entry.id   AF-A0A4R5QCF0-F1
#
_cell.length_a   1.000
_cell.length_b   1.000
_cell.length_c   1.000
_cell.angle_alpha   90.00
_cell.angle_beta   90.00
_cell.angle_gamma   90.00
#
_symmetry.space_group_name_H-M   'P 1'
#
loop_
_entity.id
_entity.type
_entity.pdbx_description
1 polymer ?
#
loop_
_entity_poly.entity_id
_entity_poly.type
_entity_poly.pdbx_seq_one_letter_code
_entity_poly.pdbx_strand_id
1 'polypeptide(L)'
;MACPRPGILAEGADLTRYRPGAVRDLTTLEWDARIAGISGGCNPGRRNASIEVTLVANFSVERGAGTEGRVIDLPWFVAVVDNRDERILSRRSFTERITFARNETRTTVESGPISLSLPVGEQRRAGDYRIYVSFDLSPEDLAFNIRRGPR
;
A
#
# COMPACT_ATOMS: atom_id res chain seq x y z
N MET A 1 21.58 12.95 -7.62
CA MET A 1 20.27 13.35 -7.06
C MET A 1 19.82 12.27 -6.10
N ALA A 2 19.41 12.61 -4.88
CA ALA A 2 18.85 11.63 -3.95
C ALA A 2 17.35 11.46 -4.26
N CYS A 3 16.88 10.22 -4.47
CA CYS A 3 15.45 9.94 -4.56
C CYS A 3 14.88 9.73 -3.14
N PRO A 4 13.69 10.25 -2.83
CA PRO A 4 12.94 9.78 -1.68
C PRO A 4 12.72 8.28 -1.81
N ARG A 5 12.93 7.52 -0.72
CA ARG A 5 12.66 6.08 -0.69
C ARG A 5 11.24 5.86 -0.15
N PRO A 6 10.33 5.28 -0.94
CA PRO A 6 9.04 4.84 -0.43
C PRO A 6 9.22 3.74 0.63
N GLY A 7 8.39 3.80 1.66
CA GLY A 7 8.29 2.77 2.69
C GLY A 7 6.86 2.24 2.77
N ILE A 8 6.73 0.98 3.19
CA ILE A 8 5.45 0.39 3.55
C ILE A 8 5.24 0.62 5.05
N LEU A 9 4.06 1.09 5.47
CA LEU A 9 3.72 1.15 6.90
C LEU A 9 3.53 -0.27 7.42
N ALA A 10 4.29 -0.66 8.44
CA ALA A 10 4.30 -2.04 8.94
C ALA A 10 2.92 -2.48 9.43
N GLU A 11 2.22 -1.61 10.16
CA GLU A 11 0.89 -1.86 10.73
C GLU A 11 -0.21 -1.91 9.65
N GLY A 12 0.09 -1.42 8.46
CA GLY A 12 -0.82 -1.41 7.32
C GLY A 12 -0.29 -2.11 6.08
N ALA A 13 0.66 -3.03 6.28
CA ALA A 13 1.25 -3.85 5.22
C ALA A 13 0.37 -5.07 4.86
N ASP A 14 -0.52 -5.49 5.76
CA ASP A 14 -1.41 -6.62 5.58
C ASP A 14 -2.88 -6.20 5.77
N LEU A 15 -3.79 -6.85 5.05
CA LEU A 15 -5.24 -6.72 5.21
C LEU A 15 -5.86 -8.11 5.15
N THR A 16 -6.48 -8.53 6.25
CA THR A 16 -7.06 -9.88 6.40
C THR A 16 -8.56 -9.77 6.58
N ARG A 17 -9.34 -10.52 5.81
CA ARG A 17 -10.81 -10.56 5.93
C ARG A 17 -11.26 -11.95 6.35
N TYR A 18 -12.07 -11.98 7.40
CA TYR A 18 -12.78 -13.16 7.87
C TYR A 18 -14.27 -12.98 7.58
N ARG A 19 -14.99 -14.11 7.50
CA ARG A 19 -16.44 -14.11 7.39
C ARG A 19 -17.08 -13.31 8.54
N PRO A 20 -17.99 -12.36 8.25
CA PRO A 20 -18.66 -11.58 9.29
C PRO A 20 -19.36 -12.46 10.32
N GLY A 21 -19.17 -12.17 11.60
CA GLY A 21 -19.82 -12.89 12.71
C GLY A 21 -19.29 -14.30 13.01
N ALA A 22 -18.29 -14.78 12.27
CA ALA A 22 -17.70 -16.09 12.50
C ALA A 22 -16.46 -16.02 13.41
N VAL A 23 -16.05 -17.16 13.98
CA VAL A 23 -14.77 -17.28 14.72
C VAL A 23 -13.63 -16.93 13.77
N ARG A 24 -12.65 -16.12 14.19
CA ARG A 24 -11.52 -15.71 13.33
C ARG A 24 -10.44 -16.80 13.28
N ASP A 25 -10.57 -17.73 12.33
CA ASP A 25 -9.61 -18.81 12.10
C ASP A 25 -9.44 -19.14 10.60
N LEU A 26 -8.64 -20.15 10.27
CA LEU A 26 -8.35 -20.51 8.87
C LEU A 26 -9.59 -21.02 8.11
N THR A 27 -10.60 -21.51 8.80
CA THR A 27 -11.84 -22.02 8.19
C THR A 27 -12.79 -20.88 7.76
N THR A 28 -12.68 -19.73 8.43
CA THR A 28 -13.51 -18.54 8.16
C THR A 28 -12.74 -17.43 7.45
N LEU A 29 -11.44 -17.60 7.23
CA LEU A 29 -10.63 -16.71 6.42
C LEU A 29 -11.23 -16.64 5.02
N GLU A 30 -11.66 -15.44 4.60
CA GLU A 30 -12.11 -15.20 3.24
C GLU A 30 -10.91 -14.91 2.35
N TRP A 31 -10.00 -14.04 2.81
CA TRP A 31 -8.77 -13.73 2.09
C TRP A 31 -7.76 -13.00 2.98
N ASP A 32 -6.51 -13.09 2.56
CA ASP A 32 -5.38 -12.41 3.17
C ASP A 32 -4.59 -11.69 2.08
N ALA A 33 -4.36 -10.40 2.25
CA ALA A 33 -3.64 -9.56 1.30
C ALA A 33 -2.43 -8.92 1.97
N ARG A 34 -1.35 -8.75 1.20
CA ARG A 34 -0.11 -8.12 1.63
C ARG A 34 0.43 -7.19 0.55
N ILE A 35 0.95 -6.04 0.96
CA ILE A 35 1.84 -5.23 0.12
C ILE A 35 3.23 -5.89 0.17
N ALA A 36 3.54 -6.66 -0.87
CA ALA A 36 4.77 -7.46 -0.96
C ALA A 36 6.00 -6.61 -1.29
N GLY A 37 5.82 -5.42 -1.86
CA GLY A 37 6.91 -4.51 -2.17
C GLY A 37 6.45 -3.27 -2.91
N ILE A 38 7.40 -2.36 -3.11
CA ILE A 38 7.22 -1.17 -3.94
C ILE A 38 8.37 -1.15 -4.94
N SER A 39 8.04 -1.01 -6.22
CA SER A 39 9.02 -0.78 -7.28
C SER A 39 8.82 0.62 -7.88
N GLY A 40 9.81 1.11 -8.63
CA GLY A 40 9.74 2.43 -9.24
C GLY A 40 11.08 3.16 -9.25
N GLY A 41 11.01 4.46 -9.51
CA GLY A 41 12.19 5.32 -9.62
C GLY A 41 11.82 6.80 -9.54
N CYS A 42 12.83 7.67 -9.58
CA CYS A 42 12.60 9.10 -9.64
C CYS A 42 13.48 9.77 -10.68
N ASN A 43 12.97 10.83 -11.30
CA ASN A 43 13.66 11.63 -12.30
C ASN A 43 13.60 13.11 -11.91
N PRO A 44 14.61 13.92 -12.28
CA PRO A 44 14.51 15.37 -12.16
C PRO A 44 13.31 15.87 -12.98
N GLY A 45 12.49 16.72 -12.37
CA GLY A 45 11.40 17.41 -13.04
C GLY A 45 11.88 18.66 -13.78
N ARG A 46 10.94 19.47 -14.26
CA ARG A 46 11.25 20.66 -15.08
C ARG A 46 12.15 21.64 -14.32
N ARG A 47 13.22 22.09 -14.98
CA ARG A 47 14.20 23.06 -14.44
C ARG A 47 14.81 22.66 -13.09
N ASN A 48 14.83 21.37 -12.75
CA ASN A 48 15.27 20.87 -11.44
C ASN A 48 14.50 21.46 -10.24
N ALA A 49 13.29 22.01 -10.46
CA ALA A 49 12.42 22.55 -9.42
C ALA A 49 11.48 21.50 -8.81
N SER A 50 11.53 20.27 -9.31
CA SER A 50 10.73 19.14 -8.83
C SER A 50 11.46 17.84 -9.03
N ILE A 51 10.99 16.81 -8.33
CA ILE A 51 11.37 15.41 -8.53
C ILE A 51 10.08 14.67 -8.89
N GLU A 52 10.08 14.02 -10.04
CA GLU A 52 8.99 13.15 -10.48
C GLU A 52 9.28 11.73 -9.99
N VAL A 53 8.46 11.22 -9.09
CA VAL A 53 8.56 9.86 -8.56
C VAL A 53 7.49 9.01 -9.22
N THR A 54 7.91 7.89 -9.81
CA THR A 54 7.01 6.83 -10.28
C THR A 54 7.09 5.68 -9.30
N LEU A 55 5.94 5.20 -8.82
CA LEU A 55 5.83 4.06 -7.93
C LEU A 55 4.79 3.05 -8.43
N VAL A 56 5.07 1.78 -8.21
CA VAL A 56 4.18 0.64 -8.45
C VAL A 56 4.17 -0.20 -7.17
N ALA A 57 2.98 -0.47 -6.65
CA ALA A 57 2.81 -1.33 -5.48
C ALA A 57 2.57 -2.77 -5.93
N ASN A 58 3.28 -3.71 -5.31
CA ASN A 58 3.13 -5.14 -5.56
C ASN A 58 2.31 -5.74 -4.43
N PHE A 59 1.19 -6.37 -4.77
CA PHE A 59 0.29 -7.04 -3.83
C PHE A 59 0.41 -8.55 -3.99
N SER A 60 0.44 -9.27 -2.87
CA SER A 60 0.24 -10.71 -2.85
C SER A 60 -1.06 -11.01 -2.11
N VAL A 61 -1.91 -11.83 -2.71
CA VAL A 61 -3.25 -12.10 -2.17
C VAL A 61 -3.52 -13.58 -2.20
N GLU A 62 -3.97 -14.09 -1.06
CA GLU A 62 -4.34 -15.48 -0.84
C GLU A 62 -5.82 -15.57 -0.51
N ARG A 63 -6.50 -16.53 -1.14
CA ARG A 63 -7.89 -16.88 -0.83
C ARG A 63 -7.93 -17.90 0.29
N GLY A 64 -8.75 -17.63 1.29
CA GLY A 64 -9.03 -18.58 2.34
C GLY A 64 -10.15 -19.56 1.99
N ALA A 65 -10.38 -20.53 2.87
CA ALA A 65 -11.44 -21.54 2.70
C ALA A 65 -12.85 -20.94 2.78
N GLY A 66 -12.99 -19.76 3.38
CA GLY A 66 -14.24 -19.06 3.56
C GLY A 66 -14.71 -18.23 2.36
N THR A 67 -13.91 -18.07 1.29
CA THR A 67 -14.28 -17.17 0.17
C THR A 67 -15.48 -17.69 -0.63
N GLU A 68 -16.56 -16.90 -0.69
CA GLU A 68 -17.70 -17.20 -1.56
C GLU A 68 -17.52 -16.70 -3.00
N GLY A 69 -16.68 -15.66 -3.19
CA GLY A 69 -16.40 -15.03 -4.49
C GLY A 69 -15.02 -15.34 -5.09
N ARG A 70 -14.76 -14.81 -6.29
CA ARG A 70 -13.42 -14.80 -6.92
C ARG A 70 -12.87 -13.39 -7.15
N VAL A 71 -13.64 -12.37 -6.75
CA VAL A 71 -13.27 -10.96 -6.92
C VAL A 71 -13.05 -10.36 -5.54
N ILE A 72 -11.95 -9.65 -5.37
CA ILE A 72 -11.56 -8.98 -4.14
C ILE A 72 -11.19 -7.54 -4.48
N ASP A 73 -11.72 -6.60 -3.72
CA ASP A 73 -11.33 -5.19 -3.80
C ASP A 73 -10.37 -4.87 -2.63
N LEU A 74 -9.18 -4.39 -2.96
CA LEU A 74 -8.15 -4.02 -1.99
C LEU A 74 -7.98 -2.51 -1.93
N PRO A 75 -8.53 -1.84 -0.91
CA PRO A 75 -8.33 -0.41 -0.72
C PRO A 75 -6.94 -0.14 -0.16
N TRP A 76 -6.21 0.79 -0.77
CA TRP A 76 -4.85 1.16 -0.38
C TRP A 76 -4.59 2.64 -0.66
N PHE A 77 -3.50 3.19 -0.12
CA PHE A 77 -3.16 4.58 -0.33
C PHE A 77 -1.65 4.81 -0.43
N VAL A 78 -1.32 5.95 -1.02
CA VAL A 78 0.02 6.54 -1.02
C VAL A 78 -0.07 7.89 -0.31
N ALA A 79 0.79 8.11 0.69
CA ALA A 79 0.90 9.36 1.42
C ALA A 79 2.30 9.95 1.26
N VAL A 80 2.37 11.26 1.06
CA VAL A 80 3.60 12.04 1.06
C VAL A 80 3.61 12.86 2.34
N VAL A 81 4.69 12.74 3.11
CA VAL A 81 4.87 13.37 4.42
C VAL A 81 6.12 14.22 4.38
N ASP A 82 6.07 15.39 5.02
CA ASP A 82 7.26 16.21 5.28
C ASP A 82 8.02 15.60 6.45
N ASN A 83 9.25 15.15 6.17
CA ASN A 83 10.14 14.46 7.10
C ASN A 83 10.56 15.36 8.28
N ARG A 84 10.38 16.68 8.17
CA ARG A 84 10.87 17.67 9.14
C ARG A 84 9.87 17.95 10.26
N ASP A 85 8.57 17.91 9.96
CA ASP A 85 7.47 18.22 10.88
C ASP A 85 6.40 17.11 10.95
N GLU A 86 6.62 15.99 10.26
CA GLU A 86 5.73 14.82 10.14
C GLU A 86 4.34 15.14 9.58
N ARG A 87 4.19 16.28 8.93
CA ARG A 87 2.91 16.71 8.35
C ARG A 87 2.64 15.97 7.04
N ILE A 88 1.42 15.45 6.91
CA ILE A 88 0.93 14.88 5.65
C ILE A 88 0.78 16.01 4.62
N LEU A 89 1.55 15.95 3.54
CA LEU A 89 1.50 16.88 2.42
C LEU A 89 0.43 16.49 1.40
N SER A 90 0.27 15.19 1.18
CA SER A 90 -0.71 14.64 0.24
C SER A 90 -1.04 13.20 0.61
N ARG A 91 -2.27 12.75 0.35
CA ARG A 91 -2.70 11.37 0.45
C ARG A 91 -3.62 11.06 -0.73
N ARG A 92 -3.39 9.94 -1.41
CA ARG A 92 -4.22 9.45 -2.52
C ARG A 92 -4.60 8.01 -2.23
N SER A 93 -5.90 7.73 -2.18
CA SER A 93 -6.44 6.38 -2.02
C SER A 93 -6.81 5.77 -3.37
N PHE A 94 -6.72 4.46 -3.46
CA PHE A 94 -6.92 3.62 -4.63
C PHE A 94 -7.61 2.32 -4.21
N THR A 95 -8.18 1.59 -5.17
CA THR A 95 -8.75 0.26 -4.95
C THR A 95 -8.29 -0.66 -6.06
N GLU A 96 -7.47 -1.66 -5.74
CA GLU A 96 -7.12 -2.71 -6.69
C GLU A 96 -8.20 -3.78 -6.71
N ARG A 97 -8.71 -4.08 -7.91
CA ARG A 97 -9.66 -5.17 -8.11
C ARG A 97 -8.95 -6.41 -8.63
N ILE A 98 -9.03 -7.49 -7.86
CA ILE A 98 -8.31 -8.73 -8.13
C ILE A 98 -9.33 -9.80 -8.48
N THR A 99 -9.11 -10.50 -9.59
CA THR A 99 -9.94 -11.63 -10.01
C THR A 99 -9.09 -12.88 -10.08
N PHE A 100 -9.44 -13.89 -9.29
CA PHE A 100 -8.74 -15.17 -9.25
C PHE A 100 -9.15 -16.06 -10.42
N ALA A 101 -8.16 -16.67 -11.07
CA ALA A 101 -8.43 -17.70 -12.06
C ALA A 101 -9.05 -18.96 -11.41
N ARG A 102 -9.59 -19.85 -12.25
CA ARG A 102 -10.11 -21.14 -11.77
C ARG A 102 -8.97 -21.97 -11.17
N ASN A 103 -9.15 -22.43 -9.93
CA ASN A 103 -8.16 -23.20 -9.14
C ASN A 103 -6.92 -22.41 -8.67
N GLU A 104 -6.94 -21.07 -8.74
CA GLU A 104 -5.89 -20.24 -8.17
C GLU A 104 -6.26 -19.84 -6.73
N THR A 105 -5.41 -20.19 -5.76
CA THR A 105 -5.58 -19.81 -4.35
C THR A 105 -4.70 -18.63 -3.95
N ARG A 106 -3.62 -18.36 -4.70
CA ARG A 106 -2.73 -17.21 -4.47
C ARG A 106 -2.40 -16.54 -5.79
N THR A 107 -2.45 -15.21 -5.80
CA THR A 107 -2.07 -14.40 -6.94
C THR A 107 -1.21 -13.21 -6.51
N THR A 108 -0.47 -12.64 -7.46
CA THR A 108 0.32 -11.42 -7.28
C THR A 108 -0.14 -10.40 -8.30
N VAL A 109 -0.40 -9.18 -7.87
CA VAL A 109 -0.91 -8.10 -8.71
C VAL A 109 -0.06 -6.86 -8.51
N GLU A 110 0.27 -6.18 -9.60
CA GLU A 110 0.92 -4.86 -9.56
C GLU A 110 -0.14 -3.78 -9.74
N SER A 111 -0.01 -2.67 -9.02
CA SER A 111 -0.83 -1.48 -9.30
C SER A 111 -0.48 -0.89 -10.67
N GLY A 112 -1.37 -0.03 -11.19
CA GLY A 112 -0.95 0.94 -12.20
C GLY A 112 0.19 1.84 -11.69
N PRO A 113 1.03 2.40 -12.58
CA PRO A 113 2.08 3.33 -12.19
C PRO A 113 1.47 4.63 -11.64
N ILE A 114 1.94 5.05 -10.47
CA ILE A 114 1.53 6.30 -9.82
C ILE A 114 2.66 7.30 -9.92
N SER A 115 2.35 8.46 -10.50
CA SER A 115 3.28 9.59 -10.57
C SER A 115 3.01 10.59 -9.45
N LEU A 116 4.08 11.01 -8.77
CA LEU A 116 4.09 12.07 -7.76
C LEU A 116 5.10 13.15 -8.18
N SER A 117 4.66 14.41 -8.22
CA SER A 117 5.55 15.55 -8.42
C SER A 117 5.87 16.18 -7.07
N LEU A 118 7.14 16.15 -6.68
CA LEU A 118 7.62 16.65 -5.39
C LEU A 118 8.45 17.92 -5.61
N PRO A 119 7.95 19.11 -5.23
CA PRO A 119 8.69 20.36 -5.39
C PRO A 119 10.03 20.35 -4.63
N VAL A 120 11.11 20.79 -5.27
CA VAL A 120 12.41 20.95 -4.62
C VAL A 120 12.98 22.34 -4.89
N GLY A 121 13.78 22.85 -3.95
CA GLY A 121 14.41 24.17 -4.03
C GLY A 121 15.26 24.46 -2.80
N GLU A 122 15.56 25.72 -2.54
CA GLU A 122 16.40 26.13 -1.41
C GLU A 122 15.82 25.71 -0.05
N GLN A 123 14.50 25.75 0.09
CA GLN A 123 13.81 25.46 1.36
C GLN A 123 13.46 23.98 1.58
N ARG A 124 13.50 23.16 0.53
CA ARG A 124 13.11 21.75 0.62
C ARG A 124 13.87 20.88 -0.37
N ARG A 125 14.46 19.82 0.16
CA ARG A 125 15.26 18.84 -0.58
C ARG A 125 14.47 17.55 -0.74
N ALA A 126 14.93 16.70 -1.67
CA ALA A 126 14.35 15.38 -1.91
C ALA A 126 14.24 14.52 -0.64
N GLY A 127 15.27 14.54 0.22
CA GLY A 127 15.31 13.77 1.47
C GLY A 127 14.38 14.30 2.56
N ASP A 128 13.78 15.47 2.36
CA ASP A 128 12.78 16.02 3.27
C ASP A 128 11.37 15.44 2.98
N TYR A 129 11.23 14.57 1.97
CA TYR A 129 10.01 13.83 1.68
C TYR A 129 10.12 12.38 2.17
N ARG A 130 9.12 11.92 2.94
CA ARG A 130 8.85 10.49 3.15
C ARG A 130 7.61 10.11 2.35
N ILE A 131 7.67 8.96 1.67
CA ILE A 131 6.53 8.40 0.95
C ILE A 131 6.13 7.12 1.66
N TYR A 132 4.86 7.01 2.05
CA TYR A 132 4.30 5.85 2.69
C TYR A 132 3.26 5.19 1.79
N VAL A 133 3.28 3.86 1.76
CA VAL A 133 2.27 3.02 1.09
C VAL A 133 1.66 2.09 2.13
N SER A 134 0.35 1.94 2.11
CA SER A 134 -0.37 1.12 3.09
C SER A 134 -1.77 0.77 2.57
N PHE A 135 -2.35 -0.34 3.07
CA PHE A 135 -3.77 -0.57 2.91
C PHE A 135 -4.59 0.51 3.63
N ASP A 136 -5.74 0.87 3.07
CA ASP A 136 -6.67 1.79 3.72
C ASP A 136 -7.50 1.02 4.75
N LEU A 137 -6.89 0.80 5.91
CA LEU A 137 -7.44 -0.03 6.96
C LEU A 137 -8.58 0.66 7.70
N SER A 138 -9.62 -0.12 8.03
CA SER A 138 -10.57 0.29 9.06
C SER A 138 -9.88 0.32 10.45
N PRO A 139 -10.43 1.05 11.43
CA PRO A 139 -9.88 1.05 12.79
C PRO A 139 -9.80 -0.36 13.41
N GLU A 140 -10.73 -1.24 13.07
CA GLU A 140 -10.75 -2.63 13.52
C GLU A 140 -9.61 -3.45 12.88
N ASP A 141 -9.41 -3.29 11.57
CA ASP A 141 -8.35 -3.98 10.83
C ASP A 141 -6.95 -3.52 11.31
N LEU A 142 -6.79 -2.21 11.57
CA LEU A 142 -5.56 -1.66 12.15
C LEU A 142 -5.30 -2.21 13.56
N ALA A 143 -6.31 -2.21 14.43
CA ALA A 143 -6.19 -2.76 15.77
C ALA A 143 -5.83 -4.26 15.75
N PHE A 144 -6.38 -5.01 14.80
CA PHE A 144 -6.02 -6.41 14.58
C PHE A 144 -4.54 -6.57 14.19
N ASN A 145 -4.05 -5.77 13.23
CA ASN A 145 -2.66 -5.81 12.82
C ASN A 145 -1.69 -5.44 13.95
N ILE A 146 -2.00 -4.39 14.72
CA ILE A 146 -1.19 -3.98 15.87
C ILE A 146 -1.07 -5.11 16.90
N ARG A 147 -2.18 -5.80 17.22
CA ARG A 147 -2.18 -6.93 18.17
C ARG A 147 -1.40 -8.13 17.66
N ARG A 148 -1.48 -8.40 16.36
CA ARG A 148 -0.77 -9.50 15.71
C ARG A 148 0.74 -9.22 15.61
N GLY A 149 1.12 -7.95 15.45
CA GLY A 149 2.48 -7.52 15.17
C GLY A 149 2.88 -7.71 13.70
N PRO A 150 4.11 -7.29 13.35
CA PRO A 150 4.69 -7.51 12.03
C PRO A 150 4.78 -9.00 11.74
N ARG A 151 4.50 -9.38 10.50
CA ARG A 151 4.67 -10.75 10.01
C ARG A 151 6.06 -10.97 9.41
#